data_AF-A0A2P5K7F8-F1
#
_entry.id   AF-A0A2P5K7F8-F1
#
_cell.length_a   1.000
_cell.length_b   1.000
_cell.length_c   1.000
_cell.angle_alpha   90.00
_cell.angle_beta   90.00
_cell.angle_gamma   90.00
#
_symmetry.space_group_name_H-M   'P 1'
#
loop_
_entity.id
_entity.type
_entity.pdbx_description
1 polymer ?
#
loop_
_entity_poly.entity_id
_entity_poly.type
_entity_poly.pdbx_seq_one_letter_code
_entity_poly.pdbx_strand_id
1 'polypeptide(L)'
;MHNYHNVLSPSILHVIDRYRSSLGYTTYLTCHDYHLVHYNPTLLRYENGIANAFPIESLGTLHALITRASPRGAVHDALKKLYWHSTRLLCHPARVFDLLLCPSRYMEQALHRAGIMNTSLLPNPIDADMPICAP
;
A
#
# COMPACT_ATOMS: atom_id res chain seq x y z
N MET A 1 0.60 1.23 -13.57
CA MET A 1 -0.27 2.20 -12.87
C MET A 1 0.54 2.93 -11.81
N HIS A 2 0.35 4.24 -11.61
CA HIS A 2 1.05 5.04 -10.59
C HIS A 2 0.05 5.53 -9.54
N ASN A 3 0.32 5.24 -8.27
CA ASN A 3 -0.45 5.70 -7.10
C ASN A 3 -1.92 5.20 -7.06
N TYR A 4 -2.21 4.30 -6.12
CA TYR A 4 -3.54 3.73 -5.93
C TYR A 4 -4.52 4.71 -5.26
N HIS A 5 -4.02 5.74 -4.56
CA HIS A 5 -4.82 6.54 -3.62
C HIS A 5 -5.97 7.32 -4.27
N ASN A 6 -5.86 7.67 -5.56
CA ASN A 6 -6.83 8.53 -6.24
C ASN A 6 -7.41 7.96 -7.54
N VAL A 7 -6.89 6.86 -8.08
CA VAL A 7 -7.16 6.49 -9.48
C VAL A 7 -7.82 5.12 -9.65
N LEU A 8 -7.66 4.19 -8.71
CA LEU A 8 -8.17 2.83 -8.85
C LEU A 8 -9.37 2.61 -7.93
N SER A 9 -10.57 2.91 -8.44
CA SER A 9 -11.76 2.34 -7.85
C SER A 9 -11.63 0.81 -7.85
N PRO A 10 -12.22 0.11 -6.85
CA PRO A 10 -12.24 -1.36 -6.82
C PRO A 10 -12.73 -1.99 -8.14
N SER A 11 -13.57 -1.27 -8.91
CA SER A 11 -14.04 -1.70 -10.23
C SER A 11 -12.93 -1.78 -11.30
N ILE A 12 -11.91 -0.91 -11.27
CA ILE A 12 -10.82 -0.95 -12.26
C ILE A 12 -9.95 -2.19 -12.04
N LEU A 13 -9.72 -2.58 -10.78
CA LEU A 13 -8.97 -3.80 -10.46
C LEU A 13 -9.64 -5.04 -11.05
N HIS A 14 -10.96 -5.13 -10.97
CA HIS A 14 -11.73 -6.22 -11.56
C HIS A 14 -11.63 -6.23 -13.10
N VAL A 15 -11.65 -5.05 -13.73
CA VAL A 15 -11.47 -4.93 -15.19
C VAL A 15 -10.07 -5.41 -15.61
N ILE A 16 -9.02 -4.99 -14.90
CA ILE A 16 -7.66 -5.44 -15.17
C ILE A 16 -7.57 -6.96 -15.07
N ASP A 17 -8.02 -7.53 -13.95
CA ASP A 17 -7.97 -8.96 -13.71
C ASP A 17 -8.73 -9.77 -14.80
N ARG A 18 -9.93 -9.31 -15.18
CA ARG A 18 -10.74 -9.94 -16.22
C ARG A 18 -10.04 -9.96 -17.59
N TYR A 19 -9.50 -8.82 -18.02
CA TYR A 19 -8.92 -8.70 -19.36
C TYR A 19 -7.48 -9.24 -19.45
N ARG A 20 -6.80 -9.39 -18.30
CA ARG A 20 -5.46 -9.96 -18.24
C ARG A 20 -5.40 -11.36 -18.86
N SER A 21 -6.36 -12.23 -18.50
CA SER A 21 -6.41 -13.59 -19.02
C SER A 21 -6.74 -13.64 -20.52
N SER A 22 -7.54 -12.70 -21.04
CA SER A 22 -7.93 -12.69 -22.45
C SER A 22 -6.89 -12.06 -23.39
N LEU A 23 -6.13 -11.08 -22.90
CA LEU A 23 -5.20 -10.28 -23.72
C LEU A 23 -3.73 -10.64 -23.46
N GLY A 24 -3.42 -11.39 -22.40
CA GLY A 24 -2.07 -11.92 -22.15
C GLY A 24 -1.02 -10.86 -21.77
N TYR A 25 -1.43 -9.73 -21.20
CA TYR A 25 -0.51 -8.67 -20.77
C TYR A 25 -0.05 -8.85 -19.31
N THR A 26 1.11 -8.26 -18.99
CA THR A 26 1.68 -8.23 -17.64
C THR A 26 1.33 -6.93 -16.92
N THR A 27 1.02 -6.99 -15.63
CA THR A 27 0.55 -5.84 -14.85
C THR A 27 1.56 -5.37 -13.82
N TYR A 28 1.93 -4.08 -13.88
CA TYR A 28 2.85 -3.45 -12.93
C TYR A 28 2.18 -2.29 -12.18
N LEU A 29 2.41 -2.21 -10.86
CA LEU A 29 1.97 -1.09 -10.01
C LEU A 29 3.17 -0.48 -9.28
N THR A 30 3.37 0.83 -9.40
CA THR A 30 4.34 1.54 -8.57
C THR A 30 3.70 1.94 -7.24
N CYS A 31 4.27 1.45 -6.14
CA CYS A 31 3.75 1.64 -4.78
C CYS A 31 4.39 2.87 -4.15
N HIS A 32 3.68 4.00 -4.12
CA HIS A 32 4.19 5.26 -3.53
C HIS A 32 3.60 5.56 -2.15
N ASP A 33 2.61 4.79 -1.72
CA ASP A 33 1.88 4.97 -0.48
C ASP A 33 1.50 3.62 0.13
N TYR A 34 1.17 3.63 1.44
CA TYR A 34 0.99 2.41 2.22
C TYR A 34 -0.44 1.85 2.18
N HIS A 35 -1.28 2.25 1.22
CA HIS A 35 -2.68 1.83 1.16
C HIS A 35 -2.84 0.31 0.96
N LEU A 36 -1.87 -0.41 0.38
CA LEU A 36 -1.94 -1.88 0.25
C LEU A 36 -1.78 -2.61 1.58
N VAL A 37 -1.20 -1.94 2.58
CA VAL A 37 -0.72 -2.56 3.83
C VAL A 37 -1.29 -1.91 5.09
N HIS A 38 -1.80 -0.68 4.99
CA HIS A 38 -2.26 0.11 6.13
C HIS A 38 -3.46 1.00 5.78
N TYR A 39 -4.29 1.29 6.77
CA TYR A 39 -5.51 2.10 6.62
C TYR A 39 -5.21 3.58 6.37
N ASN A 40 -4.02 4.03 6.74
CA ASN A 40 -3.52 5.37 6.43
C ASN A 40 -2.39 5.27 5.39
N PRO A 41 -2.53 5.90 4.21
CA PRO A 41 -1.52 5.87 3.14
C PRO A 41 -0.17 6.44 3.55
N THR A 42 -0.10 7.26 4.61
CA THR A 42 1.15 7.86 5.10
C THR A 42 1.73 7.10 6.31
N LEU A 43 1.21 5.91 6.63
CA LEU A 43 1.64 5.10 7.77
C LEU A 43 1.55 5.85 9.11
N LEU A 44 0.55 6.73 9.28
CA LEU A 44 0.32 7.45 10.53
C LEU A 44 -0.79 6.82 11.37
N ARG A 45 -0.61 6.89 12.69
CA ARG A 45 -1.64 6.66 13.71
C ARG A 45 -1.98 7.95 14.44
N TYR A 46 -3.15 7.99 15.05
CA TYR A 46 -3.64 9.15 15.77
C TYR A 46 -4.05 8.79 17.19
N GLU A 47 -3.33 9.28 18.19
CA GLU A 47 -3.62 9.10 19.61
C GLU A 47 -3.91 10.46 20.23
N ASN A 48 -5.06 10.63 20.89
CA ASN A 48 -5.49 11.90 21.51
C ASN A 48 -5.46 13.12 20.56
N GLY A 49 -5.61 12.89 19.25
CA GLY A 49 -5.58 13.93 18.22
C GLY A 49 -4.19 14.23 17.65
N ILE A 50 -3.14 13.63 18.21
CA ILE A 50 -1.75 13.78 17.79
C ILE A 50 -1.42 12.70 16.75
N ALA A 51 -0.81 13.12 15.63
CA ALA A 51 -0.31 12.21 14.61
C ALA A 51 1.06 11.65 15.02
N ASN A 52 1.18 10.33 15.05
CA ASN A 52 2.43 9.62 15.31
C ASN A 52 2.71 8.65 14.16
N ALA A 53 3.98 8.37 13.87
CA ALA A 53 4.34 7.30 12.96
C ALA A 53 3.83 5.95 13.49
N PHE A 54 3.25 5.15 12.61
CA PHE A 54 2.91 3.77 12.90
C PHE A 54 4.14 2.90 12.64
N PRO A 55 4.56 2.06 13.59
CA PRO A 55 5.74 1.22 13.42
C PRO A 55 5.49 0.16 12.33
N ILE A 56 6.40 0.08 11.35
CA ILE A 56 6.33 -0.88 10.25
C ILE A 56 6.31 -2.32 10.78
N GLU A 57 6.91 -2.55 11.96
CA GLU A 57 6.96 -3.84 12.63
C GLU A 57 5.59 -4.37 13.03
N SER A 58 4.63 -3.46 13.23
CA SER A 58 3.28 -3.80 13.63
C SER A 58 2.32 -3.97 12.45
N LEU A 59 2.80 -3.85 11.21
CA LEU A 59 1.99 -4.15 10.03
C LEU A 59 1.57 -5.62 10.01
N GLY A 60 0.33 -5.88 9.59
CA GLY A 60 -0.23 -7.24 9.57
C GLY A 60 -0.63 -7.80 10.94
N THR A 61 -0.47 -7.04 12.03
CA THR A 61 -0.83 -7.48 13.39
C THR A 61 -2.16 -6.90 13.86
N LEU A 62 -2.69 -7.42 14.99
CA LEU A 62 -3.84 -6.84 15.69
C LEU A 62 -3.61 -5.38 16.11
N HIS A 63 -2.35 -4.97 16.32
CA HIS A 63 -2.02 -3.59 16.68
C HIS A 63 -2.49 -2.60 15.61
N ALA A 64 -2.32 -2.94 14.32
CA ALA A 64 -2.81 -2.11 13.23
C ALA A 64 -4.33 -1.92 13.30
N LEU A 65 -5.07 -3.01 13.57
CA LEU A 65 -6.54 -3.00 13.65
C LEU A 65 -7.08 -2.13 14.80
N ILE A 66 -6.46 -2.20 15.97
CA ILE A 66 -6.92 -1.49 17.17
C ILE A 66 -6.51 -0.02 17.12
N THR A 67 -5.36 0.28 16.53
CA THR A 67 -4.82 1.64 16.46
C THR A 67 -5.65 2.53 15.52
N ARG A 68 -5.98 3.75 15.97
CA ARG A 68 -6.72 4.71 15.14
C ARG A 68 -5.84 5.25 14.02
N ALA A 69 -6.26 5.10 12.78
CA ALA A 69 -5.54 5.49 11.57
C ALA A 69 -6.10 6.77 10.91
N SER A 70 -7.19 7.33 11.46
CA SER A 70 -7.82 8.56 10.96
C SER A 70 -7.95 9.65 12.04
N PRO A 71 -7.76 10.94 11.68
CA PRO A 71 -8.00 12.05 12.60
C PRO A 71 -9.50 12.36 12.80
N ARG A 72 -10.39 11.88 11.91
CA ARG A 72 -11.82 12.23 11.86
C ARG A 72 -12.70 11.50 12.88
N GLY A 73 -12.10 10.96 13.94
CA GLY A 73 -12.80 10.22 15.00
C GLY A 73 -12.95 8.71 14.73
N ALA A 74 -13.44 7.99 15.75
CA ALA A 74 -13.47 6.53 15.78
C ALA A 74 -14.45 5.92 14.76
N VAL A 75 -15.61 6.53 14.54
CA VAL A 75 -16.62 6.03 13.59
C VAL A 75 -16.09 6.06 12.17
N HIS A 76 -15.50 7.19 11.75
CA HIS A 76 -14.89 7.31 10.43
C HIS A 76 -13.71 6.32 10.27
N ASP A 77 -12.90 6.13 11.32
CA ASP A 77 -11.80 5.16 11.31
C ASP A 77 -12.30 3.72 11.11
N ALA A 78 -13.35 3.32 11.84
CA ALA A 78 -13.96 2.00 11.73
C ALA A 78 -14.54 1.77 10.32
N LEU A 79 -15.28 2.73 9.78
CA LEU A 79 -15.82 2.64 8.41
C LEU A 79 -14.70 2.54 7.37
N LYS A 80 -13.62 3.31 7.52
CA LYS A 80 -12.46 3.27 6.64
C LYS A 80 -11.78 1.89 6.67
N LYS A 81 -11.58 1.32 7.86
CA LYS A 81 -11.03 -0.02 8.04
C LYS A 81 -11.93 -1.08 7.42
N LEU A 82 -13.25 -1.00 7.64
CA LEU A 82 -14.21 -1.92 7.05
C LEU A 82 -14.19 -1.86 5.52
N TYR A 83 -14.21 -0.66 4.94
CA TYR A 83 -14.10 -0.47 3.49
C TYR A 83 -12.79 -1.05 2.95
N TRP A 84 -11.68 -0.81 3.64
CA TRP A 84 -10.37 -1.32 3.28
C TRP A 84 -10.34 -2.86 3.27
N HIS A 85 -10.84 -3.51 4.31
CA HIS A 85 -10.91 -4.97 4.39
C HIS A 85 -11.85 -5.55 3.34
N SER A 86 -13.01 -4.92 3.12
CA SER A 86 -13.96 -5.32 2.10
C SER A 86 -13.33 -5.27 0.71
N THR A 87 -12.61 -4.19 0.39
CA THR A 87 -11.89 -4.05 -0.89
C THR A 87 -10.80 -5.10 -1.05
N ARG A 88 -10.04 -5.38 0.03
CA ARG A 88 -8.97 -6.38 -0.01
C ARG A 88 -9.51 -7.79 -0.24
N LEU A 89 -10.64 -8.12 0.37
CA LEU A 89 -11.30 -9.43 0.25
C LEU A 89 -12.03 -9.60 -1.10
N LEU A 90 -12.62 -8.54 -1.65
CA LEU A 90 -13.37 -8.64 -2.91
C LEU A 90 -12.45 -8.52 -4.14
N CYS A 91 -11.47 -7.61 -4.10
CA CYS A 91 -10.68 -7.24 -5.29
C CYS A 91 -9.24 -7.74 -5.26
N HIS A 92 -8.74 -8.22 -4.12
CA HIS A 92 -7.37 -8.75 -3.98
C HIS A 92 -6.30 -7.93 -4.73
N PRO A 93 -6.15 -6.62 -4.45
CA PRO A 93 -5.34 -5.70 -5.25
C PRO A 93 -3.91 -6.20 -5.48
N ALA A 94 -3.30 -6.86 -4.48
CA ALA A 94 -1.95 -7.41 -4.59
C ALA A 94 -1.82 -8.56 -5.62
N ARG A 95 -2.90 -9.29 -5.94
CA ARG A 95 -2.90 -10.39 -6.92
C ARG A 95 -3.17 -9.92 -8.35
N VAL A 96 -3.85 -8.78 -8.50
CA VAL A 96 -4.17 -8.19 -9.81
C VAL A 96 -2.89 -7.73 -10.53
N PHE A 97 -1.89 -7.30 -9.77
CA PHE A 97 -0.58 -6.90 -10.30
C PHE A 97 0.41 -8.06 -10.22
N ASP A 98 1.08 -8.34 -11.34
CA ASP A 98 2.19 -9.28 -11.39
C ASP A 98 3.36 -8.85 -10.52
N LEU A 99 3.68 -7.56 -10.56
CA LEU A 99 4.82 -7.00 -9.85
C LEU A 99 4.53 -5.60 -9.29
N LEU A 100 4.88 -5.44 -8.01
CA LEU A 100 4.79 -4.20 -7.26
C LEU A 100 6.16 -3.52 -7.20
N LEU A 101 6.28 -2.41 -7.92
CA LEU A 101 7.50 -1.63 -8.01
C LEU A 101 7.61 -0.70 -6.80
N CYS A 102 8.64 -0.91 -5.99
CA CYS A 102 8.86 -0.20 -4.73
C CYS A 102 9.93 0.89 -4.92
N PRO A 103 9.67 2.15 -4.53
CA PRO A 103 10.64 3.23 -4.65
C PRO A 103 11.78 3.12 -3.62
N SER A 104 11.59 2.36 -2.54
CA SER A 104 12.56 2.21 -1.47
C SER A 104 12.48 0.83 -0.81
N ARG A 105 13.57 0.41 -0.16
CA ARG A 105 13.59 -0.81 0.66
C ARG A 105 12.61 -0.76 1.83
N TYR A 106 12.34 0.44 2.34
CA TYR A 106 11.36 0.62 3.41
C TYR A 106 9.94 0.27 2.95
N MET A 107 9.54 0.71 1.75
CA MET A 107 8.24 0.33 1.17
C MET A 107 8.16 -1.18 0.89
N GLU A 108 9.23 -1.76 0.36
CA GLU A 108 9.31 -3.20 0.11
C GLU A 108 9.12 -4.01 1.41
N GLN A 109 9.83 -3.64 2.48
CA GLN A 109 9.67 -4.27 3.79
C GLN A 109 8.23 -4.15 4.33
N ALA A 110 7.55 -3.04 4.07
CA ALA A 110 6.16 -2.84 4.51
C ALA A 110 5.21 -3.82 3.82
N LEU A 111 5.40 -4.02 2.51
CA LEU A 111 4.66 -4.99 1.70
C LEU A 111 4.93 -6.43 2.15
N HIS A 112 6.21 -6.78 2.37
CA HIS A 112 6.59 -8.11 2.82
C HIS A 112 5.97 -8.45 4.17
N ARG A 113 5.99 -7.52 5.14
CA ARG A 113 5.33 -7.73 6.44
C ARG A 113 3.82 -7.93 6.34
N ALA A 114 3.18 -7.40 5.31
CA ALA A 114 1.76 -7.61 5.02
C ALA A 114 1.47 -8.89 4.21
N GLY A 115 2.50 -9.71 3.95
CA GLY A 115 2.40 -10.97 3.20
C GLY A 115 2.45 -10.82 1.68
N ILE A 116 2.85 -9.65 1.17
CA ILE A 116 2.90 -9.34 -0.26
C ILE A 116 4.35 -9.49 -0.73
N MET A 117 4.63 -10.51 -1.55
CA MET A 117 5.99 -10.92 -1.93
C MET A 117 6.35 -10.62 -3.40
N ASN A 118 5.38 -10.26 -4.22
CA ASN A 118 5.56 -9.93 -5.63
C ASN A 118 6.08 -8.49 -5.80
N THR A 119 7.22 -8.18 -5.18
CA THR A 119 7.82 -6.84 -5.18
C THR A 119 9.12 -6.81 -5.98
N SER A 120 9.47 -5.63 -6.51
CA SER A 120 10.80 -5.35 -7.03
C SER A 120 11.18 -3.91 -6.72
N LEU A 121 12.45 -3.69 -6.37
CA LEU A 121 12.96 -2.35 -6.08
C LEU A 121 13.17 -1.59 -7.40
N LEU A 122 12.49 -0.46 -7.55
CA LEU A 122 12.69 0.49 -8.63
C LEU A 122 12.87 1.88 -8.01
N PRO A 123 14.12 2.27 -7.66
CA PRO A 123 14.38 3.57 -7.05
C PRO A 123 13.98 4.70 -8.01
N ASN A 124 13.62 5.85 -7.45
CA ASN A 124 13.27 7.01 -8.24
C ASN A 124 14.51 7.47 -9.05
N PRO A 125 14.42 7.66 -10.38
CA PRO A 125 15.57 8.02 -11.21
C PRO A 125 16.25 9.34 -10.82
N ILE A 126 15.59 10.22 -10.07
CA ILE A 126 16.18 11.47 -9.55
C ILE A 126 17.27 11.21 -8.49
N ASP A 127 17.25 10.06 -7.80
CA ASP A 127 18.27 9.70 -6.80
C ASP A 127 19.50 9.00 -7.41
N ALA A 128 19.48 8.69 -8.72
CA ALA A 128 20.55 7.94 -9.39
C ALA A 128 21.83 8.78 -9.65
N ASP A 129 21.78 10.10 -9.42
CA ASP A 129 22.89 11.03 -9.66
C ASP A 129 23.59 11.54 -8.38
N MET A 130 23.32 10.98 -7.20
CA MET A 130 24.11 11.31 -6.02
C MET A 130 25.38 10.44 -5.97
N PRO A 131 26.58 11.00 -6.24
CA PRO A 131 27.82 10.25 -6.06
C PRO A 131 27.91 9.79 -4.60
N ILE A 132 28.20 8.51 -4.44
CA ILE A 132 28.50 7.89 -3.15
C ILE A 132 29.71 8.64 -2.57
N CYS A 133 29.48 9.51 -1.60
CA CYS A 133 30.56 9.99 -0.75
C CYS A 133 30.93 8.83 0.18
N ALA A 134 31.93 8.05 -0.22
CA ALA A 134 32.56 7.07 0.64
C ALA A 134 33.28 7.78 1.82
N PRO A 135 33.37 7.15 3.00
CA PRO A 135 33.99 7.73 4.20
C PRO A 135 35.49 7.98 4.04
#